data_AF-A0A954I739-F1
#
_entry.id   AF-A0A954I739-F1
#
_cell.length_a   1.000
_cell.length_b   1.000
_cell.length_c   1.000
_cell.angle_alpha   90.00
_cell.angle_beta   90.00
_cell.angle_gamma   90.00
#
_symmetry.space_group_name_H-M   'P 1'
#
loop_
_entity.id
_entity.type
_entity.pdbx_description
1 polymer ?
#
loop_
_entity_poly.entity_id
_entity_poly.type
_entity_poly.pdbx_seq_one_letter_code
_entity_poly.pdbx_strand_id
1 'polypeptide(L)'
;LGVVVDDVDAELVGEWKKSSLSPSFVGEGYIHDDNLQKGMRQVVYRLQVPQDGDYEVRMSYTANNGRASAVPVMIEHAEGKTTVAVNETVRPRIGGLFEPLGRFRFAAGPSAVITIQTGGTDKFVIADAVQLVSVSDLTEDPLAYALKDASKEEESEPARSVAAEVSALEQQLKQLQENAPPPLPQAMSVADRETIEDCHICIRGEPENHGEQVPRGFIQVASADGPSMELSLSQSGRVELGHWLVSRANPLTARVTVNRIWAHLFGKGLVRSLDDFGTLGDLPSHPELLDSLAVDFMEQGWSVRQLIRSIVLSATYCQSSRFDSSAWSQDPENRLLWRHQQRRLQAEEIRDSLLAVSGNLDRSMGASPVVGMGESAVANNSGEDTGTRQSARTERRTIYLPVIRNDLPDFLTVFDFADPDVCTVQRNETIVPAQALWMMNSPLIRALATQIVQEQVVKGTQAPEDRIRQLYQRILGRTALPEETADALQFVGADSGDESTTNERWAQLCHVLLASSEFRFVD
;
A
#
# COMPACT_ATOMS: atom_id res chain seq x y z
N LEU A 1 25.19 31.45 41.59
CA LEU A 1 25.11 32.17 42.88
C LEU A 1 25.03 31.12 43.99
N GLY A 2 25.83 31.25 45.04
CA GLY A 2 25.83 30.31 46.16
C GLY A 2 26.80 29.13 46.04
N VAL A 3 26.85 28.32 47.10
CA VAL A 3 27.68 27.10 47.21
C VAL A 3 26.85 25.91 46.72
N VAL A 4 27.38 25.12 45.80
CA VAL A 4 26.73 23.93 45.24
C VAL A 4 27.59 22.71 45.56
N VAL A 5 26.96 21.63 46.00
CA VAL A 5 27.60 20.31 46.15
C VAL A 5 26.79 19.30 45.35
N ASP A 6 27.47 18.62 44.44
CA ASP A 6 26.91 17.63 43.52
C ASP A 6 26.90 16.21 44.13
N ASP A 7 26.22 15.26 43.51
CA ASP A 7 26.08 13.89 44.04
C ASP A 7 27.43 13.18 44.17
N VAL A 8 28.37 13.49 43.26
CA VAL A 8 29.73 12.92 43.25
C VAL A 8 30.55 13.28 44.49
N ASP A 9 30.21 14.38 45.16
CA ASP A 9 30.88 14.88 46.37
C ASP A 9 30.06 14.59 47.65
N ALA A 10 28.94 13.88 47.53
CA ALA A 10 28.07 13.52 48.65
C ALA A 10 28.48 12.21 49.35
N GLU A 11 28.21 12.11 50.64
CA GLU A 11 28.37 10.87 51.41
C GLU A 11 27.14 9.96 51.20
N LEU A 12 27.34 8.78 50.61
CA LEU A 12 26.28 7.82 50.32
C LEU A 12 26.15 6.77 51.43
N VAL A 13 24.92 6.60 51.94
CA VAL A 13 24.55 5.49 52.83
C VAL A 13 23.65 4.53 52.06
N GLY A 14 24.11 3.29 51.92
CA GLY A 14 23.48 2.26 51.09
C GLY A 14 23.86 2.34 49.61
N GLU A 15 23.35 1.41 48.80
CA GLU A 15 23.64 1.37 47.37
C GLU A 15 22.75 2.35 46.58
N TRP A 16 23.38 3.15 45.72
CA TRP A 16 22.70 4.10 44.82
C TRP A 16 23.16 3.85 43.39
N LYS A 17 22.24 3.93 42.43
CA LYS A 17 22.53 3.74 41.00
C LYS A 17 22.66 5.09 40.30
N LYS A 18 23.70 5.23 39.48
CA LYS A 18 23.92 6.42 38.63
C LYS A 18 23.11 6.33 37.33
N SER A 19 22.60 7.46 36.86
CA SER A 19 21.87 7.58 35.60
C SER A 19 21.99 9.00 35.02
N SER A 20 21.95 9.11 33.71
CA SER A 20 21.86 10.39 32.97
C SER A 20 20.67 10.40 32.00
N LEU A 21 19.77 9.42 32.12
CA LEU A 21 18.67 9.20 31.16
C LEU A 21 17.64 10.33 31.14
N SER A 22 17.38 10.95 32.30
CA SER A 22 16.43 12.06 32.41
C SER A 22 17.22 13.37 32.36
N PRO A 23 16.86 14.34 31.50
CA PRO A 23 17.56 15.62 31.44
C PRO A 23 17.28 16.45 32.71
N SER A 24 18.04 17.54 32.88
CA SER A 24 17.95 18.50 34.00
C SER A 24 18.56 17.99 35.32
N PHE A 25 19.87 17.78 35.32
CA PHE A 25 20.71 17.48 36.48
C PHE A 25 21.95 18.39 36.51
N VAL A 26 22.62 18.44 37.64
CA VAL A 26 23.91 19.13 37.81
C VAL A 26 25.04 18.14 37.51
N GLY A 27 26.15 18.62 36.95
CA GLY A 27 27.29 17.74 36.65
C GLY A 27 27.03 16.74 35.52
N GLU A 28 27.46 15.50 35.70
CA GLU A 28 27.44 14.45 34.66
C GLU A 28 26.20 13.53 34.70
N GLY A 29 25.43 13.55 35.80
CA GLY A 29 24.25 12.71 35.98
C GLY A 29 23.67 12.86 37.38
N TYR A 30 22.78 11.95 37.75
CA TYR A 30 22.17 11.90 39.08
C TYR A 30 22.17 10.46 39.61
N ILE A 31 21.86 10.30 40.90
CA ILE A 31 21.69 8.99 41.53
C ILE A 31 20.24 8.71 41.94
N HIS A 32 19.88 7.42 41.97
CA HIS A 32 18.58 6.95 42.42
C HIS A 32 18.67 5.69 43.28
N ASP A 33 17.68 5.51 44.14
CA ASP A 33 17.62 4.41 45.11
C ASP A 33 17.09 3.09 44.51
N ASP A 34 17.00 2.98 43.19
CA ASP A 34 16.43 1.83 42.46
C ASP A 34 15.01 1.41 42.93
N ASN A 35 14.32 2.25 43.70
CA ASN A 35 13.09 1.92 44.40
C ASN A 35 13.17 0.67 45.30
N LEU A 36 14.34 0.41 45.90
CA LEU A 36 14.60 -0.75 46.77
C LEU A 36 15.07 -0.32 48.16
N GLN A 37 14.87 -1.18 49.17
CA GLN A 37 15.43 -1.02 50.53
C GLN A 37 15.09 0.35 51.18
N LYS A 38 13.83 0.77 51.07
CA LYS A 38 13.31 2.03 51.62
C LYS A 38 13.63 2.19 53.11
N GLY A 39 14.09 3.38 53.48
CA GLY A 39 14.47 3.70 54.86
C GLY A 39 15.88 3.25 55.26
N MET A 40 16.57 2.46 54.43
CA MET A 40 17.97 2.06 54.67
C MET A 40 18.98 2.87 53.85
N ARG A 41 18.51 3.79 53.00
CA ARG A 41 19.36 4.59 52.09
C ARG A 41 19.22 6.08 52.35
N GLN A 42 20.36 6.78 52.35
CA GLN A 42 20.46 8.22 52.52
C GLN A 42 21.59 8.80 51.66
N VAL A 43 21.45 10.07 51.28
CA VAL A 43 22.51 10.86 50.63
C VAL A 43 22.75 12.09 51.51
N VAL A 44 23.98 12.29 51.95
CA VAL A 44 24.36 13.34 52.89
C VAL A 44 25.28 14.34 52.20
N TYR A 45 24.80 15.56 52.02
CA TYR A 45 25.54 16.70 51.49
C TYR A 45 26.07 17.54 52.65
N ARG A 46 27.38 17.80 52.66
CA ARG A 46 28.03 18.70 53.64
C ARG A 46 28.54 19.92 52.91
N LEU A 47 27.98 21.09 53.21
CA LEU A 47 28.33 22.33 52.54
C LEU A 47 29.12 23.24 53.47
N GLN A 48 30.14 23.91 52.90
CA GLN A 48 30.90 24.94 53.59
C GLN A 48 30.14 26.26 53.50
N VAL A 49 29.71 26.76 54.65
CA VAL A 49 28.98 28.04 54.75
C VAL A 49 30.00 29.17 54.84
N PRO A 50 30.03 30.12 53.87
CA PRO A 50 31.09 31.13 53.80
C PRO A 50 31.11 32.11 54.98
N GLN A 51 29.92 32.47 55.50
CA GLN A 51 29.74 33.42 56.59
C GLN A 51 28.43 33.13 57.35
N ASP A 52 28.37 33.53 58.62
CA ASP A 52 27.14 33.45 59.42
C ASP A 52 25.99 34.22 58.73
N GLY A 53 24.83 33.59 58.60
CA GLY A 53 23.69 34.26 57.98
C GLY A 53 22.54 33.34 57.60
N ASP A 54 21.52 33.92 56.99
CA ASP A 54 20.36 33.20 56.47
C ASP A 54 20.62 32.79 55.01
N TYR A 55 20.38 31.53 54.70
CA TYR A 55 20.57 30.95 53.37
C TYR A 55 19.30 30.26 52.91
N GLU A 56 18.98 30.39 51.63
CA GLU A 56 17.98 29.57 50.96
C GLU A 56 18.63 28.24 50.55
N VAL A 57 18.07 27.14 51.08
CA VAL A 57 18.48 25.78 50.72
C VAL A 57 17.67 25.35 49.51
N ARG A 58 18.34 24.83 48.49
CA ARG A 58 17.73 24.34 47.26
C ARG A 58 18.24 22.94 46.95
N MET A 59 17.37 22.10 46.41
CA MET A 59 17.70 20.74 45.98
C MET A 59 17.44 20.59 44.48
N SER A 60 18.35 19.94 43.78
CA SER A 60 18.19 19.55 42.38
C SER A 60 17.75 18.09 42.29
N TYR A 61 16.92 17.78 41.29
CA TYR A 61 16.46 16.44 40.98
C TYR A 61 15.80 16.38 39.59
N THR A 62 15.77 15.18 39.00
CA THR A 62 15.08 14.95 37.71
C THR A 62 13.64 14.50 37.93
N ALA A 63 12.69 15.35 37.51
CA ALA A 63 11.26 15.12 37.76
C ALA A 63 10.62 14.14 36.76
N ASN A 64 9.83 13.19 37.27
CA ASN A 64 9.03 12.26 36.47
C ASN A 64 7.88 11.64 37.31
N ASN A 65 6.81 11.19 36.67
CA ASN A 65 5.68 10.47 37.29
C ASN A 65 6.08 9.17 38.02
N GLY A 66 7.25 8.63 37.70
CA GLY A 66 7.86 7.49 38.38
C GLY A 66 8.57 7.81 39.70
N ARG A 67 8.68 9.08 40.12
CA ARG A 67 9.38 9.49 41.34
C ARG A 67 8.46 9.55 42.56
N ALA A 68 9.05 9.55 43.75
CA ALA A 68 8.34 9.73 45.00
C ALA A 68 7.79 11.15 45.14
N SER A 69 6.55 11.27 45.59
CA SER A 69 5.89 12.58 45.74
C SER A 69 6.11 13.24 47.11
N ALA A 70 6.80 12.58 48.02
CA ALA A 70 7.06 13.04 49.38
C ALA A 70 8.41 12.51 49.91
N VAL A 71 9.50 12.91 49.28
CA VAL A 71 10.87 12.56 49.68
C VAL A 71 11.27 13.38 50.91
N PRO A 72 11.59 12.75 52.06
CA PRO A 72 12.04 13.48 53.24
C PRO A 72 13.48 13.98 53.08
N VAL A 73 13.64 15.30 53.17
CA VAL A 73 14.94 15.98 53.16
C VAL A 73 15.15 16.67 54.51
N MET A 74 16.10 16.17 55.28
CA MET A 74 16.47 16.72 56.59
C MET A 74 17.57 17.75 56.43
N ILE A 75 17.37 18.94 56.99
CA ILE A 75 18.27 20.08 56.94
C ILE A 75 18.72 20.35 58.38
N GLU A 76 20.01 20.20 58.67
CA GLU A 76 20.62 20.57 59.95
C GLU A 76 21.13 22.00 59.87
N HIS A 77 20.56 22.90 60.67
CA HIS A 77 20.85 24.33 60.68
C HIS A 77 21.11 24.82 62.12
N ALA A 78 21.47 26.10 62.29
CA ALA A 78 21.91 26.64 63.59
C ALA A 78 20.86 26.55 64.71
N GLU A 79 19.58 26.41 64.36
CA GLU A 79 18.45 26.36 65.29
C GLU A 79 17.94 24.93 65.54
N GLY A 80 18.51 23.92 64.87
CA GLY A 80 18.12 22.52 65.02
C GLY A 80 18.06 21.76 63.70
N LYS A 81 17.18 20.75 63.62
CA LYS A 81 16.95 19.95 62.41
C LYS A 81 15.52 20.13 61.94
N THR A 82 15.35 20.43 60.65
CA THR A 82 14.02 20.55 60.00
C THR A 82 13.93 19.56 58.85
N THR A 83 12.83 18.82 58.76
CA THR A 83 12.57 17.91 57.63
C THR A 83 11.50 18.47 56.71
N VAL A 84 11.81 18.55 55.42
CA VAL A 84 10.91 19.02 54.35
C VAL A 84 10.58 17.85 53.43
N ALA A 85 9.30 17.68 53.08
CA ALA A 85 8.89 16.68 52.10
C ALA A 85 8.91 17.28 50.68
N VAL A 86 9.67 16.66 49.78
CA VAL A 86 9.88 17.13 48.40
C VAL A 86 9.09 16.25 47.42
N ASN A 87 8.35 16.88 46.50
CA ASN A 87 7.60 16.18 45.47
C ASN A 87 8.40 16.09 44.16
N GLU A 88 9.11 14.99 43.95
CA GLU A 88 9.94 14.79 42.76
C GLU A 88 9.15 14.43 41.48
N THR A 89 7.82 14.40 41.55
CA THR A 89 6.99 14.30 40.34
C THR A 89 6.82 15.63 39.61
N VAL A 90 7.14 16.74 40.28
CA VAL A 90 6.95 18.10 39.78
C VAL A 90 8.30 18.69 39.41
N ARG A 91 8.37 19.36 38.25
CA ARG A 91 9.63 20.00 37.79
C ARG A 91 10.09 21.08 38.79
N PRO A 92 11.39 21.15 39.14
CA PRO A 92 11.91 22.17 40.06
C PRO A 92 11.63 23.60 39.60
N ARG A 93 11.30 24.51 40.54
CA ARG A 93 10.83 25.87 40.24
C ARG A 93 11.87 26.81 39.65
N ILE A 94 13.15 26.63 39.98
CA ILE A 94 14.22 27.56 39.58
C ILE A 94 14.98 26.96 38.39
N GLY A 95 14.78 27.55 37.21
CA GLY A 95 15.43 27.11 35.97
C GLY A 95 15.09 25.69 35.53
N GLY A 96 14.07 25.06 36.13
CA GLY A 96 13.79 23.64 35.94
C GLY A 96 14.81 22.70 36.58
N LEU A 97 15.72 23.22 37.40
CA LEU A 97 16.85 22.49 37.97
C LEU A 97 16.81 22.49 39.52
N PHE A 98 16.54 23.62 40.17
CA PHE A 98 16.56 23.72 41.62
C PHE A 98 15.18 23.99 42.24
N GLU A 99 14.87 23.29 43.32
CA GLU A 99 13.65 23.44 44.11
C GLU A 99 14.00 24.03 45.49
N PRO A 100 13.46 25.21 45.86
CA PRO A 100 13.74 25.82 47.16
C PRO A 100 13.01 25.08 48.28
N LEU A 101 13.78 24.62 49.27
CA LEU A 101 13.29 23.86 50.42
C LEU A 101 12.92 24.75 51.62
N GLY A 102 13.48 25.96 51.67
CA GLY A 102 13.24 26.92 52.73
C GLY A 102 14.46 27.81 52.99
N ARG A 103 14.32 28.72 53.94
CA ARG A 103 15.39 29.62 54.38
C ARG A 103 15.75 29.29 55.82
N PHE A 104 17.03 29.10 56.06
CA PHE A 104 17.55 28.63 57.34
C PHE A 104 18.82 29.40 57.71
N ARG A 105 19.02 29.59 59.02
CA ARG A 105 20.21 30.25 59.55
C ARG A 105 21.35 29.25 59.73
N PHE A 106 22.53 29.57 59.22
CA PHE A 106 23.73 28.75 59.37
C PHE A 106 24.90 29.56 59.95
N ALA A 107 25.78 28.88 60.68
CA ALA A 107 27.06 29.42 61.12
C ALA A 107 28.15 29.16 60.06
N ALA A 108 29.20 29.97 60.00
CA ALA A 108 30.30 29.79 59.07
C ALA A 108 31.03 28.45 59.31
N GLY A 109 31.54 27.85 58.23
CA GLY A 109 32.22 26.54 58.25
C GLY A 109 31.32 25.37 57.81
N PRO A 110 31.67 24.11 58.11
CA PRO A 110 30.95 22.91 57.66
C PRO A 110 29.67 22.66 58.49
N SER A 111 28.83 23.68 58.62
CA SER A 111 27.66 23.67 59.51
C SER A 111 26.37 23.24 58.82
N ALA A 112 26.33 23.24 57.48
CA ALA A 112 25.15 22.88 56.71
C ALA A 112 25.22 21.41 56.28
N VAL A 113 24.37 20.59 56.87
CA VAL A 113 24.21 19.17 56.52
C VAL A 113 22.80 18.95 55.98
N ILE A 114 22.70 18.55 54.72
CA ILE A 114 21.42 18.23 54.07
C ILE A 114 21.41 16.75 53.76
N THR A 115 20.41 16.04 54.27
CA THR A 115 20.27 14.59 54.13
C THR A 115 18.99 14.25 53.40
N ILE A 116 19.11 13.65 52.21
CA ILE A 116 17.98 13.07 51.48
C ILE A 116 17.77 11.65 52.01
N GLN A 117 16.55 11.33 52.44
CA GLN A 117 16.20 10.06 53.05
C GLN A 117 15.15 9.32 52.21
N THR A 118 15.20 7.99 52.21
CA THR A 118 14.25 7.15 51.46
C THR A 118 13.09 6.60 52.30
N GLY A 119 13.11 6.85 53.62
CA GLY A 119 12.09 6.33 54.54
C GLY A 119 10.70 6.88 54.24
N GLY A 120 9.70 6.01 54.17
CA GLY A 120 8.31 6.42 53.91
C GLY A 120 7.98 6.73 52.44
N THR A 121 8.89 6.48 51.50
CA THR A 121 8.64 6.62 50.06
C THR A 121 8.27 5.30 49.40
N ASP A 122 7.44 5.35 48.35
CA ASP A 122 6.89 4.18 47.62
C ASP A 122 7.37 4.07 46.16
N LYS A 123 8.09 5.09 45.68
CA LYS A 123 8.62 5.23 44.32
C LYS A 123 10.07 5.70 44.34
N PHE A 124 10.73 5.77 43.17
CA PHE A 124 12.13 6.17 43.07
C PHE A 124 12.42 7.51 43.76
N VAL A 125 13.47 7.54 44.57
CA VAL A 125 14.03 8.77 45.17
C VAL A 125 15.27 9.18 44.40
N ILE A 126 15.35 10.46 44.04
CA ILE A 126 16.46 11.03 43.27
C ILE A 126 17.29 11.95 44.13
N ALA A 127 18.60 11.88 43.93
CA ALA A 127 19.53 12.82 44.52
C ALA A 127 20.50 13.25 43.42
N ASP A 128 20.71 14.57 43.33
CA ASP A 128 21.56 15.21 42.33
C ASP A 128 22.45 16.21 43.10
N ALA A 129 22.09 17.49 43.16
CA ALA A 129 22.85 18.49 43.89
C ALA A 129 22.05 19.24 44.97
N VAL A 130 22.75 19.84 45.91
CA VAL A 130 22.20 20.81 46.88
C VAL A 130 22.93 22.15 46.74
N GLN A 131 22.17 23.24 46.81
CA GLN A 131 22.68 24.60 46.71
C GLN A 131 22.27 25.44 47.93
N LEU A 132 23.23 26.21 48.47
CA LEU A 132 23.00 27.27 49.46
C LEU A 132 23.23 28.63 48.82
N VAL A 133 22.20 29.47 48.83
CA VAL A 133 22.31 30.87 48.35
C VAL A 133 22.07 31.81 49.52
N SER A 134 22.98 32.76 49.75
CA SER A 134 22.80 33.73 50.83
C SER A 134 21.56 34.59 50.54
N VAL A 135 20.71 34.79 51.54
CA VAL A 135 19.49 35.60 51.39
C VAL A 135 19.84 37.06 51.07
N SER A 136 21.00 37.56 51.51
CA SER A 136 21.48 38.89 51.13
C SER A 136 21.85 39.01 49.66
N ASP A 137 22.18 37.90 48.99
CA ASP A 137 22.50 37.88 47.56
C ASP A 137 21.24 37.77 46.69
N LEU A 138 20.09 37.41 47.30
CA LEU A 138 18.77 37.37 46.66
C LEU A 138 18.15 38.78 46.65
N THR A 139 18.78 39.74 45.96
CA THR A 139 18.35 41.16 45.92
C THR A 139 17.25 41.48 44.90
N GLU A 140 16.77 40.50 44.12
CA GLU A 140 15.53 40.59 43.35
C GLU A 140 14.75 39.28 43.51
N ASP A 141 13.41 39.38 43.47
CA ASP A 141 12.47 38.25 43.52
C ASP A 141 13.00 37.08 42.64
N PRO A 142 13.14 35.84 43.18
CA PRO A 142 13.65 34.69 42.42
C PRO A 142 12.92 34.44 41.07
N LEU A 143 11.66 34.85 40.96
CA LEU A 143 10.88 34.79 39.72
C LEU A 143 11.30 35.85 38.69
N ALA A 144 11.77 37.03 39.13
CA ALA A 144 12.18 38.12 38.26
C ALA A 144 13.54 37.86 37.58
N TYR A 145 14.45 37.14 38.24
CA TYR A 145 15.75 36.75 37.66
C TYR A 145 15.59 35.65 36.60
N ALA A 146 14.75 34.64 36.86
CA ALA A 146 14.48 33.55 35.92
C ALA A 146 13.81 34.02 34.61
N LEU A 147 13.05 35.12 34.65
CA LEU A 147 12.41 35.73 33.46
C LEU A 147 13.34 36.67 32.69
N LYS A 148 14.37 37.25 33.33
CA LYS A 148 15.35 38.14 32.68
C LYS A 148 16.46 37.37 31.96
N ASP A 149 16.91 36.24 32.49
CA ASP A 149 17.93 35.40 31.85
C ASP A 149 17.40 34.65 30.62
N ALA A 150 16.12 34.24 30.63
CA ALA A 150 15.47 33.63 29.46
C ALA A 150 15.30 34.59 28.26
N SER A 151 15.50 35.90 28.46
CA SER A 151 15.38 36.91 27.39
C SER A 151 16.73 37.56 27.03
N LYS A 152 17.83 37.12 27.63
CA LYS A 152 19.20 37.50 27.27
C LYS A 152 20.12 36.28 27.21
N GLU A 153 19.74 35.29 26.42
CA GLU A 153 20.76 34.60 25.66
C GLU A 153 21.33 35.60 24.66
N GLU A 154 22.44 36.23 25.01
CA GLU A 154 23.46 36.52 24.00
C GLU A 154 23.83 35.16 23.41
N GLU A 155 23.11 34.76 22.38
CA GLU A 155 23.54 33.69 21.49
C GLU A 155 25.00 34.00 21.12
N SER A 156 25.93 33.21 21.66
CA SER A 156 27.32 33.20 21.21
C SER A 156 27.35 33.15 19.67
N GLU A 157 28.31 33.79 19.00
CA GLU A 157 28.42 33.73 17.52
C GLU A 157 28.19 32.32 16.92
N PRO A 158 28.68 31.21 17.51
CA PRO A 158 28.37 29.87 17.03
C PRO A 158 26.89 29.44 17.24
N ALA A 159 26.21 29.90 18.29
CA ALA A 159 24.77 29.65 18.46
C ALA A 159 23.93 30.42 17.45
N ARG A 160 24.31 31.66 17.11
CA ARG A 160 23.70 32.42 15.99
C ARG A 160 23.94 31.77 14.64
N SER A 161 25.15 31.25 14.40
CA SER A 161 25.45 30.57 13.14
C SER A 161 24.65 29.27 13.02
N VAL A 162 24.55 28.49 14.10
CA VAL A 162 23.75 27.27 14.13
C VAL A 162 22.25 27.59 14.03
N ALA A 163 21.73 28.62 14.70
CA ALA A 163 20.33 29.03 14.57
C ALA A 163 20.01 29.55 13.15
N ALA A 164 20.93 30.29 12.53
CA ALA A 164 20.82 30.70 11.14
C ALA A 164 20.90 29.50 10.17
N GLU A 165 21.76 28.52 10.42
CA GLU A 165 21.83 27.27 9.65
C GLU A 165 20.56 26.44 9.82
N VAL A 166 20.03 26.30 11.03
CA VAL A 166 18.77 25.60 11.30
C VAL A 166 17.62 26.30 10.58
N SER A 167 17.52 27.63 10.68
CA SER A 167 16.48 28.39 9.97
C SER A 167 16.62 28.28 8.44
N ALA A 168 17.86 28.27 7.92
CA ALA A 168 18.12 28.07 6.49
C ALA A 168 17.75 26.64 6.05
N LEU A 169 18.05 25.62 6.87
CA LEU A 169 17.68 24.22 6.64
C LEU A 169 16.18 24.00 6.75
N GLU A 170 15.48 24.69 7.66
CA GLU A 170 14.02 24.67 7.77
C GLU A 170 13.36 25.31 6.55
N GLN A 171 13.89 26.44 6.07
CA GLN A 171 13.44 27.06 4.83
C GLN A 171 13.71 26.15 3.62
N GLN A 172 14.89 25.53 3.55
CA GLN A 172 15.19 24.54 2.52
C GLN A 172 14.28 23.31 2.60
N LEU A 173 14.00 22.79 3.80
CA LEU A 173 13.09 21.66 4.00
C LEU A 173 11.67 22.04 3.55
N LYS A 174 11.19 23.22 3.94
CA LYS A 174 9.89 23.73 3.51
C LYS A 174 9.83 23.89 1.99
N GLN A 175 10.87 24.45 1.38
CA GLN A 175 10.96 24.60 -0.07
C GLN A 175 11.05 23.23 -0.78
N LEU A 176 11.73 22.24 -0.20
CA LEU A 176 11.81 20.88 -0.71
C LEU A 176 10.50 20.10 -0.52
N GLN A 177 9.73 20.39 0.53
CA GLN A 177 8.40 19.82 0.77
C GLN A 177 7.35 20.44 -0.15
N GLU A 178 7.38 21.76 -0.36
CA GLU A 178 6.50 22.47 -1.31
C GLU A 178 6.80 22.07 -2.75
N ASN A 179 8.08 21.87 -3.10
CA ASN A 179 8.51 21.37 -4.39
C ASN A 179 8.74 19.85 -4.40
N ALA A 180 8.19 19.12 -3.42
CA ALA A 180 8.37 17.69 -3.37
C ALA A 180 7.75 17.09 -4.65
N PRO A 181 8.48 16.22 -5.37
CA PRO A 181 7.85 15.46 -6.43
C PRO A 181 6.64 14.71 -5.83
N PRO A 182 5.59 14.48 -6.62
CA PRO A 182 4.47 13.66 -6.16
C PRO A 182 5.02 12.35 -5.57
N PRO A 183 4.41 11.85 -4.46
CA PRO A 183 4.88 10.63 -3.83
C PRO A 183 4.99 9.52 -4.87
N LEU A 184 6.06 8.74 -4.77
CA LEU A 184 6.28 7.63 -5.69
C LEU A 184 5.03 6.73 -5.70
N PRO A 185 4.62 6.22 -6.87
CA PRO A 185 3.51 5.27 -6.94
C PRO A 185 3.77 4.11 -5.98
N GLN A 186 2.87 3.92 -5.03
CA GLN A 186 2.92 2.80 -4.10
C GLN A 186 2.08 1.65 -4.65
N ALA A 187 2.55 0.43 -4.42
CA ALA A 187 1.81 -0.79 -4.74
C ALA A 187 1.81 -1.70 -3.52
N MET A 188 0.72 -2.45 -3.34
CA MET A 188 0.69 -3.53 -2.37
C MET A 188 1.75 -4.57 -2.79
N SER A 189 2.73 -4.81 -1.92
CA SER A 189 3.75 -5.82 -2.13
C SER A 189 3.74 -6.80 -0.97
N VAL A 190 4.13 -8.04 -1.26
CA VAL A 190 4.48 -9.01 -0.23
C VAL A 190 5.95 -8.82 0.14
N ALA A 191 6.26 -8.99 1.42
CA ALA A 191 7.62 -9.08 1.93
C ALA A 191 7.75 -10.36 2.73
N ASP A 192 8.97 -10.89 2.78
CA ASP A 192 9.28 -11.98 3.71
C ASP A 192 9.21 -11.47 5.16
N ARG A 193 8.95 -12.40 6.09
CA ARG A 193 8.96 -12.07 7.52
C ARG A 193 10.41 -11.84 7.97
N GLU A 194 10.57 -11.07 9.05
CA GLU A 194 11.89 -10.84 9.66
C GLU A 194 12.54 -12.16 10.10
N THR A 195 11.74 -13.04 10.71
CA THR A 195 12.15 -14.39 11.06
C THR A 195 11.59 -15.38 10.04
N ILE A 196 12.50 -16.09 9.38
CA ILE A 196 12.19 -17.13 8.43
C ILE A 196 12.15 -18.48 9.14
N GLU A 197 11.06 -19.21 8.98
CA GLU A 197 10.80 -20.45 9.73
C GLU A 197 10.26 -21.56 8.81
N ASP A 198 10.52 -22.80 9.21
CA ASP A 198 9.93 -23.99 8.59
C ASP A 198 8.50 -24.22 9.11
N CYS A 199 7.64 -24.87 8.32
CA CYS A 199 6.24 -25.08 8.68
C CYS A 199 6.02 -26.41 9.40
N HIS A 200 5.11 -26.42 10.38
CA HIS A 200 4.61 -27.64 10.98
C HIS A 200 3.49 -28.27 10.14
N ILE A 201 3.38 -29.60 10.16
CA ILE A 201 2.21 -30.29 9.61
C ILE A 201 0.99 -29.94 10.47
N CYS A 202 -0.03 -29.31 9.89
CA CYS A 202 -1.30 -29.10 10.57
C CYS A 202 -2.09 -30.42 10.60
N ILE A 203 -2.11 -31.10 11.75
CA ILE A 203 -2.77 -32.41 11.89
C ILE A 203 -4.27 -32.25 11.67
N ARG A 204 -4.80 -32.93 10.64
CA ARG A 204 -6.20 -32.81 10.17
C ARG A 204 -6.56 -31.41 9.66
N GLY A 205 -5.57 -30.59 9.31
CA GLY A 205 -5.77 -29.23 8.80
C GLY A 205 -6.05 -28.18 9.88
N GLU A 206 -5.96 -28.54 11.16
CA GLU A 206 -6.16 -27.60 12.27
C GLU A 206 -4.88 -26.77 12.49
N PRO A 207 -4.92 -25.43 12.32
CA PRO A 207 -3.72 -24.58 12.40
C PRO A 207 -3.01 -24.66 13.76
N GLU A 208 -3.77 -24.82 14.85
CA GLU A 208 -3.21 -24.86 16.22
C GLU A 208 -2.70 -26.26 16.62
N ASN A 209 -2.98 -27.30 15.82
CA ASN A 209 -2.59 -28.67 16.11
C ASN A 209 -1.33 -29.07 15.31
N HIS A 210 -0.18 -28.61 15.79
CA HIS A 210 1.10 -28.82 15.13
C HIS A 210 1.61 -30.27 15.27
N GLY A 211 1.94 -30.88 14.14
CA GLY A 211 2.70 -32.12 14.03
C GLY A 211 4.20 -31.86 13.83
N GLU A 212 4.86 -32.79 13.14
CA GLU A 212 6.29 -32.67 12.83
C GLU A 212 6.59 -31.42 11.99
N GLN A 213 7.74 -30.81 12.26
CA GLN A 213 8.25 -29.70 11.46
C GLN A 213 8.77 -30.23 10.14
N VAL A 214 8.34 -29.61 9.03
CA VAL A 214 8.78 -29.96 7.68
C VAL A 214 9.69 -28.87 7.19
N PRO A 215 10.97 -29.19 6.89
CA PRO A 215 11.89 -28.20 6.35
C PRO A 215 11.35 -27.68 5.02
N ARG A 216 11.52 -26.37 4.78
CA ARG A 216 11.23 -25.80 3.47
C ARG A 216 12.03 -26.53 2.39
N GLY A 217 11.40 -26.77 1.26
CA GLY A 217 11.99 -27.56 0.19
C GLY A 217 11.11 -27.63 -1.04
N PHE A 218 11.66 -28.18 -2.11
CA PHE A 218 10.93 -28.43 -3.35
C PHE A 218 10.24 -29.79 -3.34
N ILE A 219 9.25 -29.96 -4.23
CA ILE A 219 8.55 -31.23 -4.41
C ILE A 219 9.56 -32.28 -4.88
N GLN A 220 9.93 -33.19 -3.97
CA GLN A 220 10.95 -34.21 -4.21
C GLN A 220 10.49 -35.24 -5.26
N VAL A 221 9.22 -35.65 -5.22
CA VAL A 221 8.66 -36.67 -6.12
C VAL A 221 8.62 -36.24 -7.59
N ALA A 222 8.61 -34.93 -7.86
CA ALA A 222 8.57 -34.36 -9.21
C ALA A 222 9.94 -33.85 -9.71
N SER A 223 10.99 -34.01 -8.89
CA SER A 223 12.34 -33.55 -9.20
C SER A 223 13.19 -34.75 -9.65
N ALA A 224 13.23 -35.01 -10.95
CA ALA A 224 13.90 -36.19 -11.53
C ALA A 224 15.39 -36.31 -11.15
N ASP A 225 16.08 -35.17 -10.96
CA ASP A 225 17.50 -35.07 -10.60
C ASP A 225 17.72 -34.60 -9.15
N GLY A 226 16.67 -34.63 -8.31
CA GLY A 226 16.68 -34.10 -6.93
C GLY A 226 16.43 -32.58 -6.87
N PRO A 227 16.15 -32.01 -5.68
CA PRO A 227 15.96 -30.57 -5.53
C PRO A 227 17.30 -29.87 -5.82
N SER A 228 17.43 -29.33 -7.03
CA SER A 228 18.68 -28.75 -7.55
C SER A 228 18.99 -27.36 -6.99
N MET A 229 18.34 -26.95 -5.90
CA MET A 229 18.48 -25.60 -5.37
C MET A 229 18.55 -25.60 -3.85
N GLU A 230 19.71 -25.22 -3.35
CA GLU A 230 19.91 -24.91 -1.93
C GLU A 230 19.06 -23.70 -1.59
N LEU A 231 18.16 -23.85 -0.61
CA LEU A 231 17.37 -22.74 -0.11
C LEU A 231 18.22 -21.92 0.86
N SER A 232 18.24 -20.60 0.68
CA SER A 232 18.86 -19.74 1.67
C SER A 232 18.10 -19.80 2.99
N LEU A 233 18.82 -19.97 4.11
CA LEU A 233 18.21 -19.91 5.44
C LEU A 233 17.64 -18.52 5.77
N SER A 234 18.11 -17.47 5.08
CA SER A 234 17.69 -16.07 5.30
C SER A 234 16.53 -15.61 4.42
N GLN A 235 15.99 -16.47 3.56
CA GLN A 235 14.89 -16.13 2.64
C GLN A 235 13.79 -17.18 2.68
N SER A 236 12.57 -16.83 2.31
CA SER A 236 11.43 -17.76 2.31
C SER A 236 11.58 -18.95 1.36
N GLY A 237 12.46 -18.88 0.36
CA GLY A 237 12.57 -19.86 -0.72
C GLY A 237 11.74 -19.54 -1.97
N ARG A 238 10.97 -18.45 -1.96
CA ARG A 238 10.10 -18.04 -3.09
C ARG A 238 10.90 -17.62 -4.33
N VAL A 239 12.05 -16.98 -4.14
CA VAL A 239 12.92 -16.54 -5.24
C VAL A 239 13.54 -17.76 -5.93
N GLU A 240 14.01 -18.71 -5.12
CA GLU A 240 14.54 -20.00 -5.56
C GLU A 240 13.47 -20.79 -6.32
N LEU A 241 12.23 -20.82 -5.83
CA LEU A 241 11.11 -21.40 -6.56
C LEU A 241 10.86 -20.70 -7.89
N GLY A 242 10.93 -19.36 -7.92
CA GLY A 242 10.85 -18.59 -9.15
C GLY A 242 11.91 -19.02 -10.16
N HIS A 243 13.17 -19.13 -9.74
CA HIS A 243 14.27 -19.59 -10.58
C HIS A 243 14.09 -21.03 -11.07
N TRP A 244 13.60 -21.93 -10.22
CA TRP A 244 13.32 -23.31 -10.61
C TRP A 244 12.20 -23.40 -11.64
N LEU A 245 11.11 -22.64 -11.44
CA LEU A 245 9.96 -22.61 -12.33
C LEU A 245 10.36 -22.18 -13.75
N VAL A 246 11.25 -21.19 -13.89
CA VAL A 246 11.71 -20.69 -15.20
C VAL A 246 13.03 -21.29 -15.67
N SER A 247 13.52 -22.33 -14.98
CA SER A 247 14.74 -23.03 -15.36
C SER A 247 14.55 -23.78 -16.67
N ARG A 248 15.60 -23.86 -17.50
CA ARG A 248 15.61 -24.72 -18.70
C ARG A 248 15.42 -26.21 -18.37
N ALA A 249 15.74 -26.62 -17.15
CA ALA A 249 15.51 -27.99 -16.70
C ALA A 249 14.01 -28.29 -16.46
N ASN A 250 13.17 -27.24 -16.37
CA ASN A 250 11.72 -27.36 -16.25
C ASN A 250 11.02 -26.91 -17.55
N PRO A 251 10.75 -27.82 -18.49
CA PRO A 251 10.13 -27.46 -19.77
C PRO A 251 8.64 -27.11 -19.64
N LEU A 252 7.97 -27.47 -18.54
CA LEU A 252 6.51 -27.32 -18.41
C LEU A 252 6.10 -25.85 -18.42
N THR A 253 6.82 -24.98 -17.69
CA THR A 253 6.47 -23.56 -17.58
C THR A 253 6.46 -22.85 -18.94
N ALA A 254 7.45 -23.14 -19.79
CA ALA A 254 7.51 -22.58 -21.14
C ALA A 254 6.37 -23.12 -22.01
N ARG A 255 6.13 -24.44 -22.01
CA ARG A 255 5.06 -25.08 -22.80
C ARG A 255 3.68 -24.58 -22.40
N VAL A 256 3.40 -24.49 -21.11
CA VAL A 256 2.11 -23.98 -20.58
C VAL A 256 1.92 -22.52 -20.96
N THR A 257 2.95 -21.67 -20.77
CA THR A 257 2.87 -20.25 -21.12
C THR A 257 2.64 -20.04 -22.63
N VAL A 258 3.41 -20.73 -23.48
CA VAL A 258 3.24 -20.68 -24.94
C VAL A 258 1.84 -21.13 -25.34
N ASN A 259 1.34 -22.23 -24.78
CA ASN A 259 0.02 -22.76 -25.09
C ASN A 259 -1.11 -21.81 -24.68
N ARG A 260 -0.98 -21.12 -23.54
CA ARG A 260 -1.94 -20.09 -23.10
C ARG A 260 -1.94 -18.87 -24.01
N ILE A 261 -0.76 -18.38 -24.42
CA ILE A 261 -0.64 -17.28 -25.38
C ILE A 261 -1.22 -17.69 -26.73
N TRP A 262 -0.94 -18.91 -27.19
CA TRP A 262 -1.53 -19.48 -28.38
C TRP A 262 -3.06 -19.54 -28.28
N ALA A 263 -3.59 -20.03 -27.17
CA ALA A 263 -5.03 -20.10 -26.93
C ALA A 263 -5.70 -18.72 -26.94
N HIS A 264 -5.05 -17.69 -26.39
CA HIS A 264 -5.57 -16.31 -26.49
C HIS A 264 -5.60 -15.78 -27.93
N LEU A 265 -4.65 -16.18 -28.78
CA LEU A 265 -4.55 -15.72 -30.17
C LEU A 265 -5.45 -16.52 -31.14
N PHE A 266 -5.61 -17.83 -30.92
CA PHE A 266 -6.38 -18.73 -31.79
C PHE A 266 -7.74 -19.16 -31.22
N GLY A 267 -8.07 -18.76 -29.99
CA GLY A 267 -9.26 -19.20 -29.24
C GLY A 267 -9.14 -20.58 -28.60
N LYS A 268 -8.28 -21.47 -29.13
CA LYS A 268 -7.99 -22.80 -28.57
C LYS A 268 -6.49 -23.03 -28.49
N GLY A 269 -6.03 -23.67 -27.41
CA GLY A 269 -4.64 -24.09 -27.26
C GLY A 269 -4.26 -25.25 -28.18
N LEU A 270 -2.96 -25.42 -28.43
CA LEU A 270 -2.40 -26.63 -29.02
C LEU A 270 -2.68 -27.86 -28.13
N VAL A 271 -2.60 -27.66 -26.81
CA VAL A 271 -3.19 -28.51 -25.78
C VAL A 271 -4.47 -27.84 -25.31
N ARG A 272 -5.63 -28.50 -25.44
CA ARG A 272 -6.92 -27.86 -25.10
C ARG A 272 -7.17 -27.82 -23.59
N SER A 273 -6.59 -28.72 -22.81
CA SER A 273 -6.52 -28.62 -21.34
C SER A 273 -5.47 -27.59 -20.91
N LEU A 274 -5.87 -26.33 -20.74
CA LEU A 274 -4.96 -25.22 -20.48
C LEU A 274 -4.26 -25.25 -19.10
N ASP A 275 -4.81 -26.01 -18.16
CA ASP A 275 -4.33 -26.22 -16.79
C ASP A 275 -3.77 -27.62 -16.52
N ASP A 276 -4.07 -28.60 -17.37
CA ASP A 276 -3.58 -29.96 -17.21
C ASP A 276 -2.71 -30.40 -18.40
N PHE A 277 -1.40 -30.43 -18.16
CA PHE A 277 -0.38 -30.98 -19.06
C PHE A 277 0.10 -32.37 -18.62
N GLY A 278 -0.57 -32.96 -17.63
CA GLY A 278 -0.32 -34.29 -17.10
C GLY A 278 -1.00 -35.37 -17.93
N THR A 279 -1.07 -36.58 -17.36
CA THR A 279 -1.63 -37.76 -18.05
C THR A 279 -3.14 -37.74 -18.21
N LEU A 280 -3.84 -36.88 -17.45
CA LEU A 280 -5.29 -36.69 -17.54
C LEU A 280 -5.68 -35.56 -18.51
N GLY A 281 -4.71 -34.74 -18.92
CA GLY A 281 -4.88 -33.70 -19.91
C GLY A 281 -4.86 -34.22 -21.35
N ASP A 282 -5.17 -33.33 -22.28
CA ASP A 282 -5.12 -33.59 -23.71
C ASP A 282 -3.67 -33.65 -24.22
N LEU A 283 -3.44 -34.49 -25.22
CA LEU A 283 -2.19 -34.45 -25.98
C LEU A 283 -2.16 -33.22 -26.91
N PRO A 284 -0.98 -32.60 -27.12
CA PRO A 284 -0.83 -31.49 -28.06
C PRO A 284 -1.22 -31.92 -29.47
N SER A 285 -1.94 -31.07 -30.20
CA SER A 285 -2.23 -31.29 -31.62
C SER A 285 -0.97 -31.28 -32.48
N HIS A 286 -0.01 -30.43 -32.14
CA HIS A 286 1.27 -30.27 -32.83
C HIS A 286 2.42 -30.22 -31.80
N PRO A 287 2.93 -31.38 -31.34
CA PRO A 287 3.94 -31.44 -30.27
C PRO A 287 5.24 -30.73 -30.67
N GLU A 288 5.74 -30.96 -31.88
CA GLU A 288 7.00 -30.37 -32.35
C GLU A 288 6.92 -28.83 -32.43
N LEU A 289 5.77 -28.29 -32.84
CA LEU A 289 5.53 -26.85 -32.88
C LEU A 289 5.48 -26.25 -31.46
N LEU A 290 4.80 -26.91 -30.54
CA LEU A 290 4.73 -26.45 -29.15
C LEU A 290 6.13 -26.44 -28.52
N ASP A 291 6.90 -27.50 -28.75
CA ASP A 291 8.23 -27.64 -28.18
C ASP A 291 9.21 -26.64 -28.82
N SER A 292 9.13 -26.38 -30.13
CA SER A 292 9.95 -25.35 -30.79
C SER A 292 9.64 -23.95 -30.26
N LEU A 293 8.36 -23.58 -30.16
CA LEU A 293 7.94 -22.29 -29.62
C LEU A 293 8.35 -22.11 -28.15
N ALA A 294 8.30 -23.19 -27.35
CA ALA A 294 8.73 -23.17 -25.95
C ALA A 294 10.25 -22.95 -25.82
N VAL A 295 11.05 -23.61 -26.64
CA VAL A 295 12.51 -23.40 -26.69
C VAL A 295 12.84 -21.98 -27.14
N ASP A 296 12.24 -21.51 -28.23
CA ASP A 296 12.44 -20.16 -28.75
C ASP A 296 12.05 -19.10 -27.71
N PHE A 297 10.93 -19.31 -27.00
CA PHE A 297 10.47 -18.40 -25.95
C PHE A 297 11.49 -18.26 -24.81
N MET A 298 12.10 -19.37 -24.37
CA MET A 298 13.18 -19.34 -23.37
C MET A 298 14.45 -18.68 -23.91
N GLU A 299 14.82 -18.94 -25.17
CA GLU A 299 16.01 -18.39 -25.84
C GLU A 299 15.94 -16.89 -26.07
N GLN A 300 14.73 -16.38 -26.32
CA GLN A 300 14.44 -14.97 -26.50
C GLN A 300 14.24 -14.22 -25.18
N GLY A 301 14.65 -14.81 -24.05
CA GLY A 301 14.58 -14.19 -22.74
C GLY A 301 13.14 -14.02 -22.23
N TRP A 302 12.27 -14.99 -22.52
CA TRP A 302 10.88 -15.01 -22.06
C TRP A 302 10.06 -13.81 -22.55
N SER A 303 10.41 -13.26 -23.72
CA SER A 303 9.73 -12.08 -24.28
C SER A 303 8.37 -12.44 -24.88
N VAL A 304 7.30 -12.17 -24.12
CA VAL A 304 5.91 -12.36 -24.58
C VAL A 304 5.65 -11.61 -25.89
N ARG A 305 6.23 -10.42 -26.06
CA ARG A 305 6.08 -9.61 -27.29
C ARG A 305 6.69 -10.29 -28.52
N GLN A 306 7.87 -10.90 -28.40
CA GLN A 306 8.53 -11.58 -29.52
C GLN A 306 7.81 -12.87 -29.89
N LEU A 307 7.32 -13.63 -28.89
CA LEU A 307 6.49 -14.81 -29.12
C LEU A 307 5.18 -14.45 -29.86
N ILE A 308 4.44 -13.45 -29.36
CA ILE A 308 3.21 -12.97 -30.02
C ILE A 308 3.53 -12.55 -31.45
N ARG A 309 4.60 -11.75 -31.67
CA ARG A 309 5.00 -11.32 -33.01
C ARG A 309 5.27 -12.51 -33.95
N SER A 310 5.95 -13.54 -33.47
CA SER A 310 6.27 -14.73 -34.26
C SER A 310 5.01 -15.50 -34.66
N ILE A 311 4.04 -15.60 -33.74
CA ILE A 311 2.76 -16.25 -34.00
C ILE A 311 1.93 -15.43 -35.00
N VAL A 312 1.73 -14.14 -34.77
CA VAL A 312 0.83 -13.32 -35.60
C VAL A 312 1.36 -13.04 -37.01
N LEU A 313 2.67 -13.22 -37.22
CA LEU A 313 3.29 -13.14 -38.56
C LEU A 313 3.36 -14.49 -39.27
N SER A 314 2.87 -15.57 -38.64
CA SER A 314 2.85 -16.89 -39.25
C SER A 314 1.77 -17.00 -40.34
N ALA A 315 2.04 -17.82 -41.36
CA ALA A 315 1.04 -18.13 -42.39
C ALA A 315 -0.25 -18.71 -41.77
N THR A 316 -0.12 -19.48 -40.69
CA THR A 316 -1.25 -20.09 -39.96
C THR A 316 -2.15 -19.05 -39.30
N TYR A 317 -1.58 -18.00 -38.69
CA TYR A 317 -2.39 -16.93 -38.09
C TYR A 317 -3.09 -16.09 -39.15
N CYS A 318 -2.44 -15.86 -40.30
CA CYS A 318 -3.00 -15.08 -41.41
C CYS A 318 -3.97 -15.86 -42.32
N GLN A 319 -4.35 -17.10 -41.98
CA GLN A 319 -5.33 -17.84 -42.76
C GLN A 319 -6.71 -17.18 -42.69
N SER A 320 -7.54 -17.40 -43.71
CA SER A 320 -8.93 -16.93 -43.69
C SER A 320 -9.78 -17.79 -42.76
N SER A 321 -10.85 -17.22 -42.18
CA SER A 321 -11.90 -17.93 -41.45
C SER A 321 -12.99 -18.54 -42.35
N ARG A 322 -12.87 -18.39 -43.68
CA ARG A 322 -13.83 -18.89 -44.68
C ARG A 322 -14.08 -20.39 -44.55
N PHE A 323 -15.34 -20.76 -44.73
CA PHE A 323 -15.79 -22.15 -44.67
C PHE A 323 -15.39 -22.92 -45.95
N ASP A 324 -14.78 -24.10 -45.76
CA ASP A 324 -14.52 -25.08 -46.81
C ASP A 324 -15.16 -26.42 -46.40
N SER A 325 -16.03 -26.97 -47.26
CA SER A 325 -16.78 -28.19 -46.95
C SER A 325 -15.92 -29.45 -46.91
N SER A 326 -14.84 -29.50 -47.69
CA SER A 326 -13.93 -30.65 -47.74
C SER A 326 -13.02 -30.70 -46.52
N ALA A 327 -12.53 -29.54 -46.07
CA ALA A 327 -11.73 -29.41 -44.88
C ALA A 327 -12.57 -29.64 -43.62
N TRP A 328 -13.79 -29.09 -43.56
CA TRP A 328 -14.74 -29.31 -42.48
C TRP A 328 -15.07 -30.80 -42.27
N SER A 329 -15.20 -31.56 -43.37
CA SER A 329 -15.49 -33.00 -43.29
C SER A 329 -14.35 -33.82 -42.69
N GLN A 330 -13.11 -33.31 -42.77
CA GLN A 330 -11.91 -33.98 -42.25
C GLN A 330 -11.55 -33.53 -40.83
N ASP A 331 -11.68 -32.23 -40.56
CA ASP A 331 -11.34 -31.63 -39.27
C ASP A 331 -12.38 -30.57 -38.87
N PRO A 332 -13.57 -31.00 -38.42
CA PRO A 332 -14.66 -30.09 -38.06
C PRO A 332 -14.30 -29.23 -36.83
N GLU A 333 -13.40 -29.70 -35.97
CA GLU A 333 -13.01 -28.98 -34.76
C GLU A 333 -11.85 -28.01 -34.96
N ASN A 334 -11.32 -27.92 -36.18
CA ASN A 334 -10.16 -27.12 -36.57
C ASN A 334 -8.90 -27.45 -35.73
N ARG A 335 -8.69 -28.72 -35.37
CA ARG A 335 -7.53 -29.19 -34.60
C ARG A 335 -6.22 -29.10 -35.41
N LEU A 336 -6.29 -29.21 -36.73
CA LEU A 336 -5.20 -29.12 -37.69
C LEU A 336 -4.99 -27.69 -38.23
N LEU A 337 -5.79 -26.72 -37.76
CA LEU A 337 -5.61 -25.29 -38.05
C LEU A 337 -5.68 -24.97 -39.55
N TRP A 338 -6.69 -25.50 -40.24
CA TRP A 338 -6.92 -25.27 -41.68
C TRP A 338 -7.64 -23.95 -41.98
N ARG A 339 -8.07 -23.23 -40.93
CA ARG A 339 -8.62 -21.87 -41.01
C ARG A 339 -8.36 -21.09 -39.73
N HIS A 340 -8.48 -19.76 -39.79
CA HIS A 340 -8.61 -18.96 -38.58
C HIS A 340 -9.97 -19.21 -37.91
N GLN A 341 -10.00 -19.20 -36.57
CA GLN A 341 -11.23 -19.46 -35.81
C GLN A 341 -11.89 -18.14 -35.44
N GLN A 342 -13.16 -17.98 -35.83
CA GLN A 342 -13.97 -16.87 -35.34
C GLN A 342 -14.06 -16.94 -33.82
N ARG A 343 -13.79 -15.82 -33.16
CA ARG A 343 -13.75 -15.72 -31.70
C ARG A 343 -14.77 -14.71 -31.22
N ARG A 344 -15.51 -15.06 -30.18
CA ARG A 344 -16.37 -14.11 -29.48
C ARG A 344 -15.52 -13.17 -28.62
N LEU A 345 -15.87 -11.90 -28.64
CA LEU A 345 -15.29 -10.90 -27.76
C LEU A 345 -15.64 -11.21 -26.30
N GLN A 346 -14.65 -11.12 -25.42
CA GLN A 346 -14.85 -11.22 -23.97
C GLN A 346 -15.59 -9.98 -23.44
N ALA A 347 -16.16 -10.07 -22.23
CA ALA A 347 -16.89 -8.96 -21.62
C ALA A 347 -16.10 -7.63 -21.68
N GLU A 348 -14.83 -7.66 -21.30
CA GLU A 348 -13.94 -6.50 -21.30
C GLU A 348 -13.76 -5.91 -22.70
N GLU A 349 -13.62 -6.78 -23.71
CA GLU A 349 -13.46 -6.38 -25.11
C GLU A 349 -14.74 -5.78 -25.67
N ILE A 350 -15.91 -6.34 -25.32
CA ILE A 350 -17.22 -5.79 -25.73
C ILE A 350 -17.40 -4.39 -25.13
N ARG A 351 -17.13 -4.21 -23.83
CA ARG A 351 -17.24 -2.89 -23.18
C ARG A 351 -16.27 -1.88 -23.76
N ASP A 352 -15.00 -2.26 -23.90
CA ASP A 352 -13.98 -1.35 -24.44
C ASP A 352 -14.28 -1.00 -25.91
N SER A 353 -14.85 -1.92 -26.68
CA SER A 353 -15.33 -1.66 -28.05
C SER A 353 -16.49 -0.68 -28.05
N LEU A 354 -17.48 -0.84 -27.17
CA LEU A 354 -18.61 0.07 -27.02
C LEU A 354 -18.16 1.51 -26.71
N LEU A 355 -17.19 1.66 -25.80
CA LEU A 355 -16.61 2.96 -25.45
C LEU A 355 -15.73 3.52 -26.57
N ALA A 356 -15.01 2.67 -27.30
CA ALA A 356 -14.18 3.10 -28.41
C ALA A 356 -15.03 3.63 -29.58
N VAL A 357 -16.12 2.93 -29.92
CA VAL A 357 -17.02 3.35 -31.00
C VAL A 357 -17.83 4.59 -30.61
N SER A 358 -18.19 4.78 -29.34
CA SER A 358 -18.80 6.04 -28.90
C SER A 358 -17.83 7.23 -28.86
N GLY A 359 -16.53 6.96 -28.72
CA GLY A 359 -15.51 7.99 -28.56
C GLY A 359 -15.22 8.35 -27.10
N ASN A 360 -15.76 7.60 -26.15
CA ASN A 360 -15.63 7.86 -24.71
C ASN A 360 -14.43 7.15 -24.09
N LEU A 361 -13.81 6.20 -24.79
CA LEU A 361 -12.75 5.37 -24.21
C LEU A 361 -11.55 6.20 -23.74
N ASP A 362 -11.41 6.32 -22.42
CA ASP A 362 -10.23 6.90 -21.78
C ASP A 362 -9.09 5.86 -21.79
N ARG A 363 -8.02 6.19 -22.52
CA ARG A 363 -6.81 5.37 -22.67
C ARG A 363 -5.71 5.73 -21.68
N SER A 364 -5.98 6.63 -20.72
CA SER A 364 -5.01 6.96 -19.67
C SER A 364 -4.58 5.69 -18.92
N MET A 365 -3.27 5.55 -18.73
CA MET A 365 -2.68 4.40 -18.05
C MET A 365 -2.42 4.73 -16.59
N GLY A 366 -2.70 3.78 -15.70
CA GLY A 366 -2.46 3.94 -14.26
C GLY A 366 -3.55 4.75 -13.56
N ALA A 367 -3.31 5.07 -12.29
CA ALA A 367 -4.29 5.54 -11.31
C ALA A 367 -5.44 4.54 -11.11
N SER A 368 -5.50 3.96 -9.91
CA SER A 368 -6.57 3.02 -9.60
C SER A 368 -7.88 3.80 -9.39
N PRO A 369 -8.99 3.42 -10.04
CA PRO A 369 -10.28 4.07 -9.80
C PRO A 369 -10.79 3.84 -8.36
N VAL A 370 -10.14 2.97 -7.57
CA VAL A 370 -10.43 2.80 -6.13
C VAL A 370 -9.55 3.66 -5.22
N VAL A 371 -8.68 4.51 -5.77
CA VAL A 371 -7.94 5.50 -4.96
C VAL A 371 -8.96 6.38 -4.24
N GLY A 372 -8.87 6.43 -2.90
CA GLY A 372 -9.78 7.19 -2.05
C GLY A 372 -11.05 6.44 -1.63
N MET A 373 -11.29 5.21 -2.10
CA MET A 373 -12.44 4.41 -1.64
C MET A 373 -12.24 3.79 -0.24
N GLY A 374 -11.01 3.71 0.26
CA GLY A 374 -10.70 3.14 1.57
C GLY A 374 -11.26 1.73 1.75
N GLU A 375 -11.83 1.44 2.92
CA GLU A 375 -12.47 0.15 3.22
C GLU A 375 -13.80 -0.05 2.48
N SER A 376 -14.40 0.99 1.89
CA SER A 376 -15.68 0.89 1.17
C SER A 376 -15.60 0.00 -0.08
N ALA A 377 -14.40 -0.25 -0.61
CA ALA A 377 -14.16 -1.22 -1.68
C ALA A 377 -14.17 -2.69 -1.21
N VAL A 378 -14.11 -2.94 0.10
CA VAL A 378 -13.94 -4.27 0.71
C VAL A 378 -14.96 -4.56 1.82
N ALA A 379 -15.76 -3.56 2.21
CA ALA A 379 -16.73 -3.65 3.28
C ALA A 379 -17.94 -4.51 2.86
N ASN A 380 -17.96 -5.75 3.34
CA ASN A 380 -19.05 -6.70 3.09
C ASN A 380 -20.36 -6.39 3.85
N ASN A 381 -20.34 -5.43 4.80
CA ASN A 381 -21.43 -5.20 5.76
C ASN A 381 -21.70 -3.73 6.08
N SER A 382 -21.24 -2.75 5.28
CA SER A 382 -21.72 -1.38 5.49
C SER A 382 -23.16 -1.30 4.97
N GLY A 383 -24.12 -1.24 5.90
CA GLY A 383 -25.55 -1.06 5.66
C GLY A 383 -25.92 0.27 4.99
N GLU A 384 -24.94 0.98 4.44
CA GLU A 384 -25.16 2.10 3.54
C GLU A 384 -25.14 1.55 2.10
N ASP A 385 -26.33 1.53 1.49
CA ASP A 385 -26.51 1.43 0.05
C ASP A 385 -25.91 2.69 -0.60
N THR A 386 -24.59 2.70 -0.70
CA THR A 386 -23.89 3.83 -1.31
C THR A 386 -23.77 3.53 -2.80
N GLY A 387 -24.48 4.31 -3.62
CA GLY A 387 -24.34 4.33 -5.08
C GLY A 387 -22.91 4.64 -5.59
N THR A 388 -21.92 4.73 -4.69
CA THR A 388 -20.47 4.77 -4.95
C THR A 388 -19.86 3.41 -5.25
N ARG A 389 -20.52 2.27 -4.97
CA ARG A 389 -19.96 0.96 -5.34
C ARG A 389 -20.06 0.63 -6.84
N GLN A 390 -20.84 1.42 -7.60
CA GLN A 390 -20.91 1.29 -9.06
C GLN A 390 -19.58 1.66 -9.72
N SER A 391 -18.73 0.65 -9.86
CA SER A 391 -17.64 0.51 -10.84
C SER A 391 -18.05 0.86 -12.29
N ALA A 392 -19.34 1.12 -12.53
CA ALA A 392 -19.96 1.37 -13.83
C ALA A 392 -19.84 2.79 -14.41
N ARG A 393 -19.27 3.79 -13.70
CA ARG A 393 -19.26 5.19 -14.21
C ARG A 393 -17.95 5.70 -14.81
N THR A 394 -16.90 4.90 -14.85
CA THR A 394 -15.67 5.31 -15.53
C THR A 394 -15.73 4.94 -17.01
N GLU A 395 -15.19 5.79 -17.87
CA GLU A 395 -15.03 5.53 -19.30
C GLU A 395 -13.65 4.94 -19.62
N ARG A 396 -12.89 4.58 -18.58
CA ARG A 396 -11.59 3.92 -18.69
C ARG A 396 -11.72 2.51 -19.24
N ARG A 397 -10.60 2.05 -19.84
CA ARG A 397 -10.41 0.65 -20.24
C ARG A 397 -10.78 -0.30 -19.11
N THR A 398 -11.44 -1.39 -19.47
CA THR A 398 -12.05 -2.33 -18.52
C THR A 398 -11.01 -2.98 -17.59
N ILE A 399 -9.76 -3.13 -18.06
CA ILE A 399 -8.63 -3.63 -17.25
C ILE A 399 -8.34 -2.78 -16.00
N TYR A 400 -8.78 -1.52 -15.99
CA TYR A 400 -8.62 -0.63 -14.83
C TYR A 400 -9.83 -0.65 -13.91
N LEU A 401 -10.95 -1.29 -14.28
CA LEU A 401 -12.11 -1.39 -13.38
C LEU A 401 -11.74 -2.19 -12.13
N PRO A 402 -12.24 -1.77 -10.96
CA PRO A 402 -12.04 -2.56 -9.78
C PRO A 402 -12.91 -3.79 -9.79
N VAL A 403 -12.31 -4.92 -9.46
CA VAL A 403 -13.00 -6.19 -9.25
C VAL A 403 -13.24 -6.33 -7.75
N ILE A 404 -14.43 -5.94 -7.31
CA ILE A 404 -14.89 -6.16 -5.94
C ILE A 404 -15.60 -7.51 -5.95
N ARG A 405 -15.08 -8.46 -5.16
CA ARG A 405 -15.52 -9.86 -5.13
C ARG A 405 -17.04 -10.03 -5.00
N ASN A 406 -17.67 -9.18 -4.20
CA ASN A 406 -19.12 -9.21 -3.94
C ASN A 406 -19.94 -8.20 -4.76
N ASP A 407 -19.32 -7.45 -5.66
CA ASP A 407 -19.99 -6.39 -6.44
C ASP A 407 -19.34 -6.20 -7.82
N LEU A 408 -19.72 -7.08 -8.75
CA LEU A 408 -19.32 -6.97 -10.15
C LEU A 408 -20.34 -6.13 -10.94
N PRO A 409 -19.89 -5.28 -11.88
CA PRO A 409 -20.82 -4.61 -12.80
C PRO A 409 -21.71 -5.62 -13.54
N ASP A 410 -23.02 -5.38 -13.55
CA ASP A 410 -24.02 -6.25 -14.22
C ASP A 410 -23.62 -6.68 -15.63
N PHE A 411 -23.05 -5.74 -16.40
CA PHE A 411 -22.59 -6.01 -17.75
C PHE A 411 -21.51 -7.11 -17.79
N LEU A 412 -20.52 -7.08 -16.89
CA LEU A 412 -19.46 -8.10 -16.87
C LEU A 412 -20.06 -9.48 -16.54
N THR A 413 -20.97 -9.52 -15.58
CA THR A 413 -21.68 -10.75 -15.19
C THR A 413 -22.49 -11.36 -16.34
N VAL A 414 -23.16 -10.53 -17.14
CA VAL A 414 -23.97 -10.99 -18.28
C VAL A 414 -23.12 -11.59 -19.40
N PHE A 415 -21.90 -11.08 -19.63
CA PHE A 415 -21.02 -11.47 -20.74
C PHE A 415 -19.89 -12.44 -20.35
N ASP A 416 -20.17 -13.35 -19.40
CA ASP A 416 -19.27 -14.44 -19.00
C ASP A 416 -17.90 -13.97 -18.47
N PHE A 417 -17.87 -12.88 -17.70
CA PHE A 417 -16.67 -12.47 -16.98
C PHE A 417 -16.20 -13.55 -16.00
N ALA A 418 -14.89 -13.59 -15.72
CA ALA A 418 -14.34 -14.57 -14.79
C ALA A 418 -14.81 -14.30 -13.36
N ASP A 419 -15.25 -15.36 -12.69
CA ASP A 419 -15.67 -15.27 -11.30
C ASP A 419 -14.45 -14.97 -10.40
N PRO A 420 -14.47 -13.86 -9.61
CA PRO A 420 -13.36 -13.46 -8.74
C PRO A 420 -13.18 -14.35 -7.50
N ASP A 421 -14.10 -15.26 -7.23
CA ASP A 421 -14.01 -16.24 -6.14
C ASP A 421 -13.26 -17.51 -6.51
N VAL A 422 -13.14 -17.81 -7.81
CA VAL A 422 -12.54 -19.06 -8.28
C VAL A 422 -11.40 -18.85 -9.28
N CYS A 423 -10.43 -19.77 -9.26
CA CYS A 423 -9.37 -19.77 -10.26
C CYS A 423 -9.96 -20.18 -11.61
N THR A 424 -10.08 -19.23 -12.54
CA THR A 424 -10.64 -19.46 -13.87
C THR A 424 -9.53 -19.50 -14.90
N VAL A 425 -9.21 -20.69 -15.40
CA VAL A 425 -8.16 -20.88 -16.43
C VAL A 425 -8.73 -20.66 -17.83
N GLN A 426 -9.94 -21.19 -18.08
CA GLN A 426 -10.69 -20.98 -19.30
C GLN A 426 -12.07 -20.44 -18.93
N ARG A 427 -12.48 -19.35 -19.59
CA ARG A 427 -13.82 -18.79 -19.42
C ARG A 427 -14.82 -19.54 -20.27
N ASN A 428 -16.06 -19.63 -19.78
CA ASN A 428 -17.16 -20.10 -20.59
C ASN A 428 -17.49 -19.05 -21.66
N GLU A 429 -17.77 -19.49 -22.88
CA GLU A 429 -18.28 -18.61 -23.93
C GLU A 429 -19.73 -19.02 -24.20
N THR A 430 -20.69 -18.20 -23.74
CA THR A 430 -22.11 -18.48 -23.94
C THR A 430 -22.74 -17.52 -24.94
N ILE A 431 -23.72 -18.00 -25.70
CA ILE A 431 -24.55 -17.20 -26.62
C ILE A 431 -26.00 -17.37 -26.19
N VAL A 432 -26.34 -16.84 -25.02
CA VAL A 432 -27.68 -16.98 -24.45
C VAL A 432 -28.59 -15.81 -24.84
N PRO A 433 -29.91 -16.02 -24.97
CA PRO A 433 -30.86 -14.96 -25.29
C PRO A 433 -30.80 -13.77 -24.33
N ALA A 434 -30.46 -13.99 -23.06
CA ALA A 434 -30.33 -12.93 -22.06
C ALA A 434 -29.28 -11.87 -22.44
N GLN A 435 -28.16 -12.27 -23.05
CA GLN A 435 -27.13 -11.33 -23.52
C GLN A 435 -27.63 -10.49 -24.70
N ALA A 436 -28.34 -11.11 -25.65
CA ALA A 436 -28.93 -10.39 -26.77
C ALA A 436 -30.02 -9.41 -26.29
N LEU A 437 -30.89 -9.85 -25.38
CA LEU A 437 -31.91 -9.00 -24.78
C LEU A 437 -31.30 -7.86 -23.98
N TRP A 438 -30.19 -8.08 -23.29
CA TRP A 438 -29.46 -7.02 -22.60
C TRP A 438 -28.98 -5.96 -23.60
N MET A 439 -28.34 -6.35 -24.71
CA MET A 439 -27.91 -5.39 -25.75
C MET A 439 -29.09 -4.60 -26.33
N MET A 440 -30.23 -5.25 -26.54
CA MET A 440 -31.44 -4.61 -27.09
C MET A 440 -32.15 -3.69 -26.11
N ASN A 441 -32.12 -3.96 -24.80
CA ASN A 441 -32.94 -3.25 -23.83
C ASN A 441 -32.14 -2.34 -22.88
N SER A 442 -30.81 -2.47 -22.86
CA SER A 442 -29.95 -1.73 -21.94
C SER A 442 -30.02 -0.21 -22.22
N PRO A 443 -30.33 0.61 -21.19
CA PRO A 443 -30.26 2.06 -21.29
C PRO A 443 -28.86 2.56 -21.69
N LEU A 444 -27.80 1.85 -21.27
CA LEU A 444 -26.42 2.18 -21.62
C LEU A 444 -26.20 2.13 -23.13
N ILE A 445 -26.64 1.05 -23.78
CA ILE A 445 -26.45 0.88 -25.23
C ILE A 445 -27.26 1.93 -26.01
N ARG A 446 -28.47 2.25 -25.56
CA ARG A 446 -29.30 3.30 -26.16
C ARG A 446 -28.66 4.68 -26.05
N ALA A 447 -28.08 4.99 -24.88
CA ALA A 447 -27.36 6.24 -24.65
C ALA A 447 -26.13 6.36 -25.56
N LEU A 448 -25.32 5.30 -25.64
CA LEU A 448 -24.15 5.26 -26.53
C LEU A 448 -24.54 5.40 -28.00
N ALA A 449 -25.62 4.73 -28.45
CA ALA A 449 -26.12 4.85 -29.82
C ALA A 449 -26.54 6.28 -30.16
N THR A 450 -27.21 6.96 -29.23
CA THR A 450 -27.60 8.37 -29.37
C THR A 450 -26.37 9.27 -29.46
N GLN A 451 -25.38 9.03 -28.60
CA GLN A 451 -24.15 9.81 -28.57
C GLN A 451 -23.34 9.66 -29.87
N ILE A 452 -23.18 8.44 -30.38
CA ILE A 452 -22.49 8.18 -31.67
C ILE A 452 -23.11 9.03 -32.78
N VAL A 453 -24.44 9.07 -32.85
CA VAL A 453 -25.15 9.82 -33.89
C VAL A 453 -24.95 11.32 -33.73
N GLN A 454 -25.12 11.85 -32.52
CA GLN A 454 -25.00 13.29 -32.22
C GLN A 454 -23.57 13.82 -32.41
N GLU A 455 -22.57 13.06 -31.98
CA GLU A 455 -21.19 13.55 -31.93
C GLU A 455 -20.39 13.25 -33.19
N GLN A 456 -20.71 12.16 -33.89
CA GLN A 456 -19.78 11.54 -34.86
C GLN A 456 -20.38 11.34 -36.26
N VAL A 457 -21.71 11.14 -36.40
CA VAL A 457 -22.32 10.74 -37.69
C VAL A 457 -23.14 11.85 -38.34
N VAL A 458 -23.83 12.67 -37.53
CA VAL A 458 -24.72 13.73 -38.06
C VAL A 458 -23.99 15.07 -38.25
N LYS A 459 -22.75 15.20 -37.76
CA LYS A 459 -21.93 16.40 -37.97
C LYS A 459 -21.39 16.46 -39.41
N GLY A 460 -22.23 16.85 -40.35
CA GLY A 460 -21.86 17.17 -41.73
C GLY A 460 -22.98 17.00 -42.76
N THR A 461 -22.94 17.79 -43.84
CA THR A 461 -23.80 17.69 -45.04
C THR A 461 -23.32 16.55 -45.94
N GLN A 462 -23.45 15.31 -45.48
CA GLN A 462 -23.12 14.11 -46.25
C GLN A 462 -24.39 13.36 -46.66
N ALA A 463 -24.32 12.65 -47.80
CA ALA A 463 -25.42 11.83 -48.28
C ALA A 463 -25.73 10.70 -47.27
N PRO A 464 -27.00 10.26 -47.13
CA PRO A 464 -27.38 9.18 -46.22
C PRO A 464 -26.58 7.89 -46.41
N GLU A 465 -26.23 7.55 -47.66
CA GLU A 465 -25.42 6.38 -48.01
C GLU A 465 -24.00 6.45 -47.41
N ASP A 466 -23.40 7.64 -47.42
CA ASP A 466 -22.07 7.86 -46.84
C ASP A 466 -22.10 7.73 -45.32
N ARG A 467 -23.19 8.19 -44.69
CA ARG A 467 -23.42 8.05 -43.24
C ARG A 467 -23.57 6.57 -42.84
N ILE A 468 -24.32 5.78 -43.61
CA ILE A 468 -24.43 4.33 -43.39
C ILE A 468 -23.06 3.67 -43.52
N ARG A 469 -22.30 4.01 -44.56
CA ARG A 469 -20.95 3.47 -44.76
C ARG A 469 -20.05 3.74 -43.56
N GLN A 470 -20.07 4.97 -43.03
CA GLN A 470 -19.29 5.35 -41.85
C GLN A 470 -19.74 4.60 -40.58
N LEU A 471 -21.05 4.44 -40.38
CA LEU A 471 -21.59 3.67 -39.26
C LEU A 471 -21.09 2.21 -39.28
N TYR A 472 -21.21 1.54 -40.43
CA TYR A 472 -20.74 0.16 -40.58
C TYR A 472 -19.22 0.04 -40.38
N GLN A 473 -18.43 0.93 -40.97
CA GLN A 473 -16.97 0.90 -40.82
C GLN A 473 -16.55 1.15 -39.37
N ARG A 474 -17.27 2.01 -38.65
CA ARG A 474 -16.96 2.35 -37.27
C ARG A 474 -17.37 1.24 -36.29
N ILE A 475 -18.57 0.68 -36.46
CA ILE A 475 -19.15 -0.29 -35.51
C ILE A 475 -18.68 -1.70 -35.84
N LEU A 476 -18.69 -2.09 -37.11
CA LEU A 476 -18.42 -3.46 -37.57
C LEU A 476 -17.06 -3.61 -38.26
N GLY A 477 -16.30 -2.52 -38.44
CA GLY A 477 -14.96 -2.59 -39.06
C GLY A 477 -14.96 -2.89 -40.57
N ARG A 478 -16.13 -2.96 -41.22
CA ARG A 478 -16.28 -3.26 -42.65
C ARG A 478 -17.25 -2.30 -43.34
N THR A 479 -17.27 -2.35 -44.66
CA THR A 479 -18.25 -1.62 -45.47
C THR A 479 -19.58 -2.39 -45.52
N ALA A 480 -20.70 -1.65 -45.48
CA ALA A 480 -22.04 -2.21 -45.66
C ALA A 480 -22.19 -2.86 -47.05
N LEU A 481 -22.85 -4.00 -47.11
CA LEU A 481 -23.24 -4.64 -48.36
C LEU A 481 -24.33 -3.81 -49.07
N PRO A 482 -24.53 -3.97 -50.39
CA PRO A 482 -25.57 -3.24 -51.11
C PRO A 482 -26.98 -3.47 -50.56
N GLU A 483 -27.29 -4.70 -50.13
CA GLU A 483 -28.57 -5.05 -49.50
C GLU A 483 -28.73 -4.40 -48.12
N GLU A 484 -27.71 -4.46 -47.28
CA GLU A 484 -27.69 -3.81 -45.96
C GLU A 484 -27.84 -2.28 -46.06
N THR A 485 -27.26 -1.68 -47.12
CA THR A 485 -27.41 -0.25 -47.39
C THR A 485 -28.84 0.08 -47.78
N ALA A 486 -29.47 -0.73 -48.62
CA ALA A 486 -30.86 -0.54 -49.02
C ALA A 486 -31.81 -0.67 -47.82
N ASP A 487 -31.63 -1.68 -46.97
CA ASP A 487 -32.43 -1.91 -45.76
C ASP A 487 -32.24 -0.77 -44.75
N ALA A 488 -31.01 -0.31 -44.54
CA ALA A 488 -30.71 0.81 -43.66
C ALA A 488 -31.32 2.13 -44.15
N LEU A 489 -31.28 2.41 -45.47
CA LEU A 489 -31.93 3.56 -46.06
C LEU A 489 -33.45 3.49 -45.90
N GLN A 490 -34.04 2.30 -46.10
CA GLN A 490 -35.47 2.09 -45.90
C GLN A 490 -35.86 2.31 -44.43
N PHE A 491 -35.04 1.85 -43.49
CA PHE A 491 -35.28 1.96 -42.05
C PHE A 491 -35.21 3.42 -41.57
N VAL A 492 -34.17 4.16 -41.94
CA VAL A 492 -34.02 5.58 -41.57
C VAL A 492 -35.09 6.43 -42.27
N GLY A 493 -35.48 6.05 -43.48
CA GLY A 493 -36.48 6.75 -44.29
C GLY A 493 -36.00 8.12 -44.78
N ALA A 494 -36.92 8.84 -45.43
CA ALA A 494 -36.66 10.20 -45.88
C ALA A 494 -36.55 11.18 -44.69
N ASP A 495 -35.75 12.24 -44.88
CA ASP A 495 -35.61 13.30 -43.89
C ASP A 495 -36.97 13.92 -43.57
N SER A 496 -37.39 13.80 -42.32
CA SER A 496 -38.69 14.29 -41.85
C SER A 496 -38.74 15.82 -41.72
N GLY A 497 -37.61 16.52 -41.87
CA GLY A 497 -37.49 17.97 -41.62
C GLY A 497 -37.47 18.35 -40.14
N ASP A 498 -37.82 17.42 -39.25
CA ASP A 498 -37.56 17.47 -37.82
C ASP A 498 -36.24 16.74 -37.50
N GLU A 499 -35.24 17.52 -37.12
CA GLU A 499 -33.90 17.03 -36.78
C GLU A 499 -33.92 16.04 -35.60
N SER A 500 -34.85 16.20 -34.65
CA SER A 500 -34.98 15.29 -33.51
C SER A 500 -35.42 13.90 -33.96
N THR A 501 -36.48 13.82 -34.76
CA THR A 501 -36.99 12.56 -35.31
C THR A 501 -35.97 11.88 -36.22
N THR A 502 -35.28 12.65 -37.07
CA THR A 502 -34.21 12.12 -37.93
C THR A 502 -33.08 11.52 -37.08
N ASN A 503 -32.60 12.23 -36.06
CA ASN A 503 -31.55 11.74 -35.16
C ASN A 503 -31.97 10.48 -34.38
N GLU A 504 -33.23 10.39 -33.97
CA GLU A 504 -33.75 9.21 -33.28
C GLU A 504 -33.70 7.96 -34.17
N ARG A 505 -34.09 8.05 -35.45
CA ARG A 505 -34.03 6.90 -36.37
C ARG A 505 -32.60 6.44 -36.64
N TRP A 506 -31.67 7.38 -36.78
CA TRP A 506 -30.25 7.04 -36.89
C TRP A 506 -29.72 6.39 -35.60
N ALA A 507 -30.16 6.85 -34.43
CA ALA A 507 -29.78 6.25 -33.15
C ALA A 507 -30.33 4.83 -33.01
N GLN A 508 -31.54 4.56 -33.49
CA GLN A 508 -32.10 3.22 -33.55
C GLN A 508 -31.32 2.29 -34.51
N LEU A 509 -30.93 2.78 -35.69
CA LEU A 509 -30.07 2.01 -36.60
C LEU A 509 -28.73 1.68 -35.95
N CYS A 510 -28.10 2.68 -35.31
CA CYS A 510 -26.86 2.48 -34.56
C CYS A 510 -27.03 1.44 -33.44
N HIS A 511 -28.15 1.48 -32.71
CA HIS A 511 -28.46 0.51 -31.66
C HIS A 511 -28.57 -0.91 -32.22
N VAL A 512 -29.24 -1.10 -33.37
CA VAL A 512 -29.33 -2.42 -34.03
C VAL A 512 -27.95 -2.96 -34.39
N LEU A 513 -27.06 -2.11 -34.92
CA LEU A 513 -25.69 -2.53 -35.26
C LEU A 513 -24.88 -2.93 -34.02
N LEU A 514 -24.97 -2.15 -32.93
CA LEU A 514 -24.32 -2.49 -31.65
C LEU A 514 -24.86 -3.79 -31.04
N ALA A 515 -26.16 -4.05 -31.18
CA ALA A 515 -26.80 -5.25 -30.66
C ALA A 515 -26.63 -6.50 -31.55
N SER A 516 -26.04 -6.34 -32.74
CA SER A 516 -25.83 -7.43 -33.68
C SER A 516 -24.91 -8.52 -33.10
N SER A 517 -25.02 -9.73 -33.64
CA SER A 517 -24.04 -10.78 -33.34
C SER A 517 -22.67 -10.39 -33.88
N GLU A 518 -22.59 -9.80 -35.06
CA GLU A 518 -21.32 -9.43 -35.69
C GLU A 518 -20.46 -8.50 -34.83
N PHE A 519 -21.06 -7.53 -34.14
CA PHE A 519 -20.35 -6.65 -33.20
C PHE A 519 -19.60 -7.40 -32.08
N ARG A 520 -20.05 -8.62 -31.73
CA ARG A 520 -19.52 -9.42 -30.62
C ARG A 520 -18.53 -10.48 -31.08
N PHE A 521 -18.17 -10.55 -32.36
CA PHE A 521 -17.25 -11.55 -32.91
C PHE A 521 -16.14 -10.88 -33.72
N VAL A 522 -14.99 -11.55 -33.79
CA VAL A 522 -13.84 -11.18 -34.63
C VAL A 522 -13.46 -12.39 -35.47
N ASP A 523 -13.11 -12.16 -36.73
CA ASP A 523 -12.90 -13.19 -37.76
C ASP A 523 -11.54 -13.17 -38.46
#